data_AF-A0A8T3SEL9-F1
#
_entry.id   AF-A0A8T3SEL9-F1
#
_cell.length_a   1.000
_cell.length_b   1.000
_cell.length_c   1.000
_cell.angle_alpha   90.00
_cell.angle_beta   90.00
_cell.angle_gamma   90.00
#
_symmetry.space_group_name_H-M   'P 1'
#
loop_
_entity.id
_entity.type
_entity.pdbx_description
1 polymer ?
#
loop_
_entity_poly.entity_id
_entity_poly.type
_entity_poly.pdbx_seq_one_letter_code
_entity_poly.pdbx_strand_id
1 'polypeptide(L)'
;MIRTMKAFIFATLALVSWNGCASQTGQLVCGKILPKHASYVLKGKKKGWAEIYLLQNTGKEPITVNRAIAHPSASAGWSSQIDPYHHAALAITSPQFILNCNHSNDGKPTSCKPLRVCILKNANQWKVTGEYWLVENKATSDFSQALMQRFKSTQ
;
A
#
# COMPACT_ATOMS: atom_id res chain seq x y z
N MET A 1 33.97 58.98 41.39
CA MET A 1 33.60 57.55 41.38
C MET A 1 32.09 57.44 41.36
N ILE A 2 31.51 57.06 40.22
CA ILE A 2 30.07 56.79 40.07
C ILE A 2 29.95 55.49 39.27
N ARG A 3 29.28 54.50 39.88
CA ARG A 3 28.93 53.20 39.29
C ARG A 3 27.77 53.38 38.32
N THR A 4 27.83 52.76 37.14
CA THR A 4 26.63 52.44 36.36
C THR A 4 26.78 51.09 35.69
N MET A 5 25.95 50.13 36.13
CA MET A 5 25.65 48.85 35.48
C MET A 5 24.91 49.08 34.16
N LYS A 6 25.34 48.42 33.08
CA LYS A 6 24.54 48.01 31.91
C LYS A 6 25.31 46.86 31.25
N ALA A 7 24.77 45.82 30.65
CA ALA A 7 23.47 45.16 30.60
C ALA A 7 23.81 43.86 29.83
N PHE A 8 23.32 42.71 30.29
CA PHE A 8 23.49 41.43 29.62
C PHE A 8 22.97 41.50 28.17
N ILE A 9 23.81 41.18 27.19
CA ILE A 9 23.38 40.82 25.83
C ILE A 9 23.88 39.41 25.56
N PHE A 10 23.09 38.43 26.02
CA PHE A 10 23.12 37.07 25.49
C PHE A 10 22.15 37.05 24.29
N ALA A 11 22.67 37.15 23.07
CA ALA A 11 21.87 37.09 21.84
C ALA A 11 22.48 36.04 20.89
N THR A 12 22.10 34.80 21.18
CA THR A 12 21.79 33.68 20.28
C THR A 12 21.94 33.91 18.76
N LEU A 13 22.89 33.21 18.13
CA LEU A 13 22.77 32.72 16.74
C LEU A 13 23.20 31.25 16.68
N ALA A 14 22.35 30.37 17.21
CA ALA A 14 22.39 28.97 16.84
C ALA A 14 21.79 28.86 15.44
N LEU A 15 22.65 28.73 14.43
CA LEU A 15 22.27 28.31 13.08
C LEU A 15 21.79 26.86 13.16
N VAL A 16 20.51 26.69 13.51
CA VAL A 16 19.85 25.39 13.43
C VAL A 16 19.67 25.10 11.95
N SER A 17 20.62 24.34 11.39
CA SER A 17 20.55 23.78 10.06
C SER A 17 19.31 22.89 9.97
N TRP A 18 18.23 23.41 9.37
CA TRP A 18 17.13 22.61 8.88
C TRP A 18 17.66 21.71 7.76
N ASN A 19 18.12 20.52 8.13
CA ASN A 19 18.16 19.40 7.19
C ASN A 19 16.71 19.03 6.89
N GLY A 20 16.16 19.63 5.83
CA GLY A 20 14.90 19.22 5.24
C GLY A 20 15.03 17.75 4.83
N CYS A 21 14.47 16.86 5.64
CA CYS A 21 14.36 15.45 5.31
C CYS A 21 13.33 15.34 4.17
N ALA A 22 13.80 15.41 2.92
CA ALA A 22 12.98 15.14 1.75
C ALA A 22 12.59 13.66 1.77
N SER A 23 11.46 13.36 2.41
CA SER A 23 10.86 12.04 2.37
C SER A 23 10.47 11.74 0.92
N GLN A 24 11.15 10.77 0.30
CA GLN A 24 10.75 10.21 -0.99
C GLN A 24 9.40 9.52 -0.83
N THR A 25 8.31 10.27 -0.97
CA THR A 25 6.96 9.72 -0.98
C THR A 25 6.73 9.07 -2.34
N GLY A 26 6.49 7.75 -2.36
CA GLY A 26 6.11 7.04 -3.59
C GLY A 26 4.89 7.69 -4.24
N GLN A 27 4.91 7.80 -5.57
CA GLN A 27 3.83 8.40 -6.34
C GLN A 27 2.74 7.36 -6.59
N LEU A 28 1.51 7.64 -6.14
CA LEU A 28 0.35 6.81 -6.45
C LEU A 28 -0.15 7.06 -7.87
N VAL A 29 -0.27 5.99 -8.66
CA VAL A 29 -0.86 6.03 -10.00
C VAL A 29 -2.09 5.12 -10.02
N CYS A 30 -3.26 5.74 -10.05
CA CYS A 30 -4.55 5.07 -10.12
C CYS A 30 -5.13 5.16 -11.53
N GLY A 31 -5.94 4.18 -11.95
CA GLY A 31 -6.81 4.31 -13.14
C GLY A 31 -6.27 3.76 -14.47
N LYS A 32 -5.03 3.27 -14.53
CA LYS A 32 -4.53 2.55 -15.74
C LYS A 32 -4.79 1.04 -15.71
N ILE A 33 -5.25 0.51 -14.59
CA ILE A 33 -5.54 -0.91 -14.43
C ILE A 33 -7.06 -1.06 -14.43
N LEU A 34 -7.59 -1.59 -15.53
CA LEU A 34 -9.01 -1.87 -15.65
C LEU A 34 -9.26 -3.37 -15.46
N PRO A 35 -10.33 -3.75 -14.75
CA PRO A 35 -10.66 -5.15 -14.58
C PRO A 35 -11.15 -5.73 -15.90
N LYS A 36 -10.77 -6.97 -16.17
CA LYS A 36 -11.39 -7.83 -17.19
C LYS A 36 -12.51 -8.60 -16.50
N HIS A 37 -13.73 -8.07 -16.54
CA HIS A 37 -14.92 -8.64 -15.87
C HIS A 37 -14.74 -8.82 -14.34
N ALA A 38 -14.53 -10.06 -13.90
CA ALA A 38 -14.41 -10.48 -12.50
C ALA A 38 -12.95 -10.58 -12.03
N SER A 39 -12.00 -10.11 -12.84
CA SER A 39 -10.58 -10.27 -12.55
C SER A 39 -9.74 -9.04 -12.91
N TYR A 40 -8.65 -8.84 -12.18
CA TYR A 40 -7.54 -7.98 -12.55
C TYR A 40 -6.35 -8.82 -13.01
N VAL A 41 -5.65 -8.34 -14.05
CA VAL A 41 -4.34 -8.89 -14.45
C VAL A 41 -3.27 -7.89 -14.02
N LEU A 42 -2.60 -8.22 -12.93
CA LEU A 42 -1.53 -7.44 -12.32
C LEU A 42 -0.18 -8.01 -12.74
N LYS A 43 0.86 -7.18 -12.69
CA LYS A 43 2.23 -7.56 -13.07
C LYS A 43 3.22 -7.13 -12.02
N GLY A 44 4.11 -8.03 -11.63
CA GLY A 44 5.30 -7.69 -10.87
C GLY A 44 6.32 -6.93 -11.72
N LYS A 45 7.36 -6.41 -11.07
CA LYS A 45 8.52 -5.79 -11.74
C LYS A 45 9.50 -6.87 -12.25
N LYS A 46 10.74 -6.45 -12.52
CA LYS A 46 11.88 -7.31 -12.81
C LYS A 46 12.07 -8.34 -11.68
N LYS A 47 12.57 -9.53 -12.04
CA LYS A 47 12.85 -10.64 -11.12
C LYS A 47 13.56 -10.16 -9.84
N GLY A 48 12.99 -10.50 -8.68
CA GLY A 48 13.51 -10.12 -7.35
C GLY A 48 12.99 -8.79 -6.78
N TRP A 49 12.10 -8.10 -7.49
CA TRP A 49 11.46 -6.88 -7.00
C TRP A 49 9.93 -6.99 -7.04
N ALA A 50 9.28 -6.60 -5.95
CA ALA A 50 7.82 -6.51 -5.95
C ALA A 50 7.33 -5.18 -6.54
N GLU A 51 6.22 -5.27 -7.26
CA GLU A 51 5.35 -4.13 -7.53
C GLU A 51 4.29 -4.08 -6.42
N ILE A 52 4.04 -2.90 -5.86
CA ILE A 52 3.07 -2.71 -4.78
C ILE A 52 1.77 -2.16 -5.36
N TYR A 53 0.71 -2.93 -5.19
CA TYR A 53 -0.64 -2.54 -5.58
C TYR A 53 -1.42 -2.14 -4.34
N LEU A 54 -2.09 -0.99 -4.41
CA LEU A 54 -3.07 -0.57 -3.41
C LEU A 54 -4.45 -0.83 -3.96
N LEU A 55 -5.30 -1.45 -3.16
CA LEU A 55 -6.65 -1.83 -3.50
C LEU A 55 -7.59 -1.08 -2.56
N GLN A 56 -8.66 -0.52 -3.10
CA GLN A 56 -9.69 0.16 -2.32
C GLN A 56 -11.05 -0.35 -2.77
N ASN A 57 -11.85 -0.85 -1.85
CA ASN A 57 -13.26 -1.12 -2.14
C ASN A 57 -14.04 0.20 -2.06
N THR A 58 -14.53 0.66 -3.21
CA THR A 58 -15.38 1.85 -3.34
C THR A 58 -16.87 1.53 -3.37
N GLY A 59 -17.22 0.24 -3.22
CA GLY A 59 -18.59 -0.25 -3.14
C GLY A 59 -19.16 -0.19 -1.73
N LYS A 60 -20.44 -0.59 -1.63
CA LYS A 60 -21.21 -0.65 -0.38
C LYS A 60 -21.23 -2.04 0.26
N GLU A 61 -20.75 -3.05 -0.46
CA GLU A 61 -20.71 -4.44 -0.03
C GLU A 61 -19.27 -4.92 0.12
N PRO A 62 -18.98 -5.84 1.05
CA PRO A 62 -17.67 -6.49 1.13
C PRO A 62 -17.36 -7.26 -0.16
N ILE A 63 -16.10 -7.22 -0.57
CA ILE A 63 -15.60 -8.00 -1.71
C ILE A 63 -14.47 -8.90 -1.21
N THR A 64 -14.55 -10.19 -1.52
CA THR A 64 -13.44 -11.11 -1.30
C THR A 64 -12.60 -11.18 -2.56
N VAL A 65 -11.31 -10.92 -2.44
CA VAL A 65 -10.35 -11.03 -3.52
C VAL A 65 -9.44 -12.21 -3.32
N ASN A 66 -9.17 -12.96 -4.38
CA ASN A 66 -8.33 -14.15 -4.32
C ASN A 66 -7.40 -14.24 -5.53
N ARG A 67 -6.25 -14.88 -5.35
CA ARG A 67 -5.40 -15.25 -6.48
C ARG A 67 -6.09 -16.34 -7.30
N ALA A 68 -6.15 -16.18 -8.62
CA ALA A 68 -6.54 -17.27 -9.50
C ALA A 68 -5.38 -18.26 -9.61
N ILE A 69 -5.61 -19.49 -9.15
CA ILE A 69 -4.68 -20.61 -9.27
C ILE A 69 -5.42 -21.77 -9.93
N ALA A 70 -4.79 -22.40 -10.93
CA ALA A 70 -5.40 -23.52 -11.67
C ALA A 70 -5.63 -24.74 -10.78
N HIS A 71 -4.79 -24.92 -9.75
CA HIS A 71 -4.89 -25.99 -8.77
C HIS A 71 -4.84 -25.39 -7.37
N PRO A 72 -5.99 -25.10 -6.74
CA PRO A 72 -6.02 -24.62 -5.37
C PRO A 72 -5.44 -25.69 -4.43
N SER A 73 -4.30 -25.39 -3.80
CA SER A 73 -3.81 -26.20 -2.69
C SER A 73 -4.44 -25.73 -1.38
N ALA A 74 -4.69 -26.65 -0.46
CA ALA A 74 -5.41 -26.42 0.79
C ALA A 74 -4.73 -25.44 1.78
N SER A 75 -3.58 -24.85 1.41
CA SER A 75 -2.81 -23.93 2.25
C SER A 75 -2.65 -22.53 1.63
N ALA A 76 -3.37 -22.23 0.54
CA ALA A 76 -3.26 -20.97 -0.15
C ALA A 76 -4.14 -19.89 0.52
N GLY A 77 -3.70 -19.39 1.70
CA GLY A 77 -4.31 -18.27 2.45
C GLY A 77 -4.20 -16.90 1.76
N TRP A 78 -4.61 -16.82 0.50
CA TRP A 78 -4.52 -15.63 -0.36
C TRP A 78 -5.81 -14.83 -0.45
N SER A 79 -6.91 -15.40 0.03
CA SER A 79 -8.20 -14.74 0.02
C SER A 79 -8.22 -13.65 1.08
N SER A 80 -8.52 -12.43 0.67
CA SER A 80 -8.69 -11.30 1.58
C SER A 80 -10.06 -10.69 1.34
N GLN A 81 -10.84 -10.51 2.40
CA GLN A 81 -12.06 -9.71 2.35
C GLN A 81 -11.69 -8.24 2.50
N ILE A 82 -12.23 -7.39 1.63
CA ILE A 82 -12.08 -5.94 1.70
C ILE A 82 -13.46 -5.35 1.92
N ASP A 83 -13.70 -4.86 3.13
CA ASP A 83 -14.96 -4.26 3.54
C ASP A 83 -15.24 -2.96 2.76
N PRO A 84 -16.49 -2.48 2.77
CA PRO A 84 -16.86 -1.21 2.16
C PRO A 84 -15.93 -0.08 2.61
N TYR A 85 -15.39 0.67 1.66
CA TYR A 85 -14.50 1.80 1.90
C TYR A 85 -13.17 1.46 2.61
N HIS A 86 -12.82 0.17 2.69
CA HIS A 86 -11.54 -0.28 3.20
C HIS A 86 -10.50 -0.42 2.10
N HIS A 87 -9.25 -0.50 2.55
CA HIS A 87 -8.06 -0.57 1.74
C HIS A 87 -7.24 -1.82 2.07
N ALA A 88 -6.56 -2.34 1.04
CA ALA A 88 -5.57 -3.38 1.15
C ALA A 88 -4.34 -3.03 0.31
N ALA A 89 -3.20 -3.64 0.62
CA ALA A 89 -1.96 -3.48 -0.12
C ALA A 89 -1.35 -4.86 -0.39
N LEU A 90 -0.97 -5.10 -1.65
CA LEU A 90 -0.49 -6.38 -2.13
C LEU A 90 0.88 -6.20 -2.79
N ALA A 91 1.86 -7.00 -2.38
CA ALA A 91 3.16 -7.09 -3.03
C ALA A 91 3.13 -8.21 -4.08
N ILE A 92 3.57 -7.93 -5.31
CA ILE A 92 3.55 -8.89 -6.43
C ILE A 92 4.92 -8.96 -7.10
N THR A 93 5.52 -10.14 -7.13
CA THR A 93 6.76 -10.44 -7.88
C THR A 93 6.52 -11.17 -9.20
N SER A 94 5.41 -11.90 -9.33
CA SER A 94 5.11 -12.69 -10.53
C SER A 94 4.92 -11.82 -11.78
N PRO A 95 5.36 -12.27 -12.97
CA PRO A 95 5.19 -11.52 -14.22
C PRO A 95 3.72 -11.35 -14.61
N GLN A 96 2.87 -12.28 -14.17
CA GLN A 96 1.42 -12.22 -14.32
C GLN A 96 0.76 -12.75 -13.05
N PHE A 97 -0.08 -11.92 -12.45
CA PHE A 97 -0.87 -12.24 -11.27
C PHE A 97 -2.33 -11.93 -11.56
N ILE A 98 -3.18 -12.95 -11.50
CA ILE A 98 -4.61 -12.78 -11.74
C ILE A 98 -5.31 -12.71 -10.38
N LEU A 99 -5.97 -11.59 -10.12
CA LEU A 99 -6.74 -11.34 -8.91
C LEU A 99 -8.23 -11.40 -9.26
N ASN A 100 -8.95 -12.37 -8.72
CA ASN A 100 -10.40 -12.50 -8.91
C ASN A 100 -11.16 -11.80 -7.78
N CYS A 101 -12.38 -11.33 -8.09
CA CYS A 101 -13.31 -10.80 -7.11
C CYS A 101 -14.50 -11.75 -6.98
N ASN A 102 -14.85 -12.06 -5.73
CA ASN A 102 -16.03 -12.83 -5.37
C ASN A 102 -16.86 -12.06 -4.34
N HIS A 103 -18.15 -12.35 -4.26
CA HIS A 103 -18.95 -11.93 -3.11
C HIS A 103 -18.39 -12.58 -1.83
N SER A 104 -18.32 -11.80 -0.76
CA SER A 104 -17.86 -12.33 0.52
C SER A 104 -18.85 -13.32 1.15
N ASN A 105 -20.14 -13.16 0.88
CA ASN A 105 -21.18 -13.97 1.53
C ASN A 105 -21.30 -15.39 0.96
N ASP A 106 -21.22 -15.55 -0.35
CA ASP A 106 -21.45 -16.85 -1.02
C ASP A 106 -20.28 -17.32 -1.89
N GLY A 107 -19.17 -16.56 -1.91
CA GLY A 107 -17.96 -16.91 -2.66
C GLY A 107 -18.14 -16.92 -4.18
N LYS A 108 -19.30 -16.49 -4.71
CA LYS A 108 -19.53 -16.49 -6.15
C LYS A 108 -18.75 -15.38 -6.85
N PRO A 109 -18.24 -15.63 -8.07
CA PRO A 109 -17.58 -14.59 -8.86
C PRO A 109 -18.46 -13.34 -9.00
N THR A 110 -17.86 -12.17 -8.81
CA THR A 110 -18.54 -10.88 -8.92
C THR A 110 -17.71 -9.88 -9.71
N SER A 111 -18.31 -8.75 -10.07
CA SER A 111 -17.59 -7.70 -10.78
C SER A 111 -16.55 -7.05 -9.89
N CYS A 112 -15.31 -6.94 -10.38
CA CYS A 112 -14.26 -6.16 -9.73
C CYS A 112 -14.42 -4.63 -9.89
N LYS A 113 -15.49 -4.15 -10.53
CA LYS A 113 -15.73 -2.71 -10.77
C LYS A 113 -15.64 -1.84 -9.51
N PRO A 114 -16.17 -2.24 -8.34
CA PRO A 114 -16.08 -1.42 -7.14
C PRO A 114 -14.68 -1.40 -6.53
N LEU A 115 -13.78 -2.30 -6.94
CA LEU A 115 -12.42 -2.37 -6.43
C LEU A 115 -11.50 -1.48 -7.25
N ARG A 116 -11.10 -0.33 -6.71
CA ARG A 116 -10.12 0.57 -7.34
C ARG A 116 -8.71 0.04 -7.06
N VAL A 117 -7.90 -0.10 -8.10
CA VAL A 117 -6.51 -0.57 -7.99
C VAL A 117 -5.54 0.53 -8.45
N CYS A 118 -4.54 0.81 -7.61
CA CYS A 118 -3.48 1.78 -7.85
C CYS A 118 -2.10 1.11 -7.71
N ILE A 119 -1.12 1.65 -8.42
CA ILE A 119 0.29 1.24 -8.29
C ILE A 119 1.03 2.29 -7.47
N LEU A 120 1.82 1.86 -6.49
CA LEU A 120 2.73 2.74 -5.78
C LEU A 120 4.07 2.81 -6.54
N LYS A 121 4.21 3.81 -7.41
CA LYS A 121 5.46 4.05 -8.15
C LYS A 121 6.51 4.64 -7.24
N ASN A 122 7.78 4.38 -7.55
CA ASN A 122 8.93 4.89 -6.82
C ASN A 122 8.90 4.56 -5.31
N ALA A 123 8.09 3.58 -4.88
CA ALA A 123 8.37 2.86 -3.65
C ALA A 123 9.74 2.22 -3.88
N ASN A 124 10.76 2.78 -3.23
CA ASN A 124 12.15 2.37 -3.32
C ASN A 124 12.21 0.85 -3.41
N GLN A 125 12.78 0.38 -4.51
CA GLN A 125 12.65 -0.96 -5.05
C GLN A 125 12.62 -1.99 -3.89
N TRP A 126 11.51 -2.71 -3.72
CA TRP A 126 11.34 -3.64 -2.58
C TRP A 126 11.90 -5.00 -2.98
N LYS A 127 13.09 -5.37 -2.46
CA LYS A 127 13.66 -6.72 -2.66
C LYS A 127 12.93 -7.69 -1.75
N VAL A 128 11.76 -8.11 -2.18
CA VAL A 128 10.99 -9.14 -1.48
C VAL A 128 10.75 -10.28 -2.44
N THR A 129 10.73 -11.50 -1.90
CA THR A 129 10.48 -12.72 -2.66
C THR A 129 9.05 -13.19 -2.42
N GLY A 130 8.37 -13.57 -3.51
CA GLY A 130 6.99 -14.02 -3.46
C GLY A 130 5.97 -12.88 -3.50
N GLU A 131 4.71 -13.27 -3.54
CA GLU A 131 3.58 -12.35 -3.41
C GLU A 131 3.03 -12.47 -1.97
N TYR A 132 2.45 -11.41 -1.42
CA TYR A 132 1.78 -11.47 -0.11
C TYR A 132 1.08 -10.15 0.20
N TRP A 133 0.11 -10.19 1.11
CA TRP A 133 -0.55 -9.01 1.63
C TRP A 133 0.38 -8.23 2.55
N LEU A 134 0.59 -6.96 2.24
CA LEU A 134 1.25 -6.02 3.16
C LEU A 134 0.27 -5.57 4.23
N VAL A 135 -0.93 -5.18 3.80
CA VAL A 135 -2.01 -4.73 4.66
C VAL A 135 -3.31 -5.29 4.12
N GLU A 136 -4.15 -5.82 5.01
CA GLU A 136 -5.45 -6.36 4.67
C GLU A 136 -6.54 -5.57 5.39
N ASN A 137 -7.60 -5.24 4.64
CA ASN A 137 -8.87 -4.75 5.15
C ASN A 137 -8.78 -3.66 6.22
N LYS A 138 -8.20 -2.50 5.90
CA LYS A 138 -8.11 -1.36 6.82
C LYS A 138 -8.95 -0.18 6.37
N ALA A 139 -9.63 0.46 7.31
CA ALA A 139 -10.23 1.76 7.09
C ALA A 139 -9.17 2.78 6.62
N THR A 140 -9.59 3.79 5.87
CA THR A 140 -8.68 4.80 5.29
C THR A 140 -7.80 5.49 6.34
N SER A 141 -8.32 5.75 7.54
CA SER A 141 -7.57 6.37 8.65
C SER A 141 -6.36 5.55 9.09
N ASP A 142 -6.49 4.22 9.09
CA ASP A 142 -5.52 3.31 9.68
C ASP A 142 -4.57 2.73 8.63
N PHE A 143 -5.00 2.75 7.38
CA PHE A 143 -4.31 2.09 6.27
C PHE A 143 -2.90 2.65 6.05
N SER A 144 -2.74 3.97 6.00
CA SER A 144 -1.44 4.61 5.77
C SER A 144 -0.45 4.26 6.87
N GLN A 145 -0.89 4.27 8.13
CA GLN A 145 -0.05 3.90 9.26
C GLN A 145 0.35 2.43 9.20
N ALA A 146 -0.60 1.52 8.96
CA ALA A 146 -0.32 0.09 8.84
C ALA A 146 0.69 -0.21 7.72
N LEU A 147 0.53 0.45 6.57
CA LEU A 147 1.42 0.31 5.42
C LEU A 147 2.83 0.81 5.75
N MET A 148 2.95 1.98 6.38
CA MET A 148 4.25 2.52 6.79
C MET A 148 4.94 1.67 7.85
N GLN A 149 4.20 1.06 8.78
CA GLN A 149 4.76 0.13 9.77
C GLN A 149 5.34 -1.11 9.11
N ARG A 150 4.64 -1.68 8.13
CA ARG A 150 5.19 -2.78 7.33
C ARG A 150 6.45 -2.38 6.62
N PHE A 151 6.48 -1.18 6.07
CA PHE A 151 7.67 -0.70 5.38
C PHE A 151 8.89 -0.54 6.29
N LYS A 152 8.70 -0.16 7.56
CA LYS A 152 9.80 -0.12 8.54
C LYS A 152 10.34 -1.49 8.91
N SER A 153 9.48 -2.52 8.93
CA SER A 153 9.86 -3.88 9.35
C SER A 153 10.66 -4.68 8.33
N THR A 154 10.80 -4.19 7.09
CA THR A 154 11.45 -4.92 5.98
C THR A 154 12.80 -4.31 5.58
N GLN A 155 13.24 -3.24 6.24
CA GLN A 155 14.59 -2.68 6.12
C GLN A 155 15.48 -3.25 7.22
#